data_AF-A0A9D8JR75-F1
#
_entry.id   AF-A0A9D8JR75-F1
#
_cell.length_a   1.000
_cell.length_b   1.000
_cell.length_c   1.000
_cell.angle_alpha   90.00
_cell.angle_beta   90.00
_cell.angle_gamma   90.00
#
_symmetry.space_group_name_H-M   'P 1'
#
loop_
_entity.id
_entity.type
_entity.pdbx_description
1 polymer ?
#
loop_
_entity_poly.entity_id
_entity_poly.type
_entity_poly.pdbx_seq_one_letter_code
_entity_poly.pdbx_strand_id
1 'polypeptide(L)'
;MSELEKRGVATVAWTAKGFVEDAHWSANVYGCPEAPIAEVPYPFTNQDPGRIHAMVDAALPQIIAALTHKQELLGRLPSVKHVTLATEPELVYTAGDLLACFDEMQTAFIRAGWSDGMPLVPPTRAKVEAMIAASGRKGDEVVGLFEPGFGIGTVEKIAANAVMAGCKPATMPIILAMMECILEPRIGLRGFAMSTGPQAPVVMVSGPMAQEIGMNHGVCALGPGSISQVNVSIGRALRLIMMNVGHSYPGVSDMDTIGSAMKFSACVAENEAANPWEPYRVSKGYDRSATTVTVNVPYGVCELFDFQNHDPELLVESFCSAIKNGAQTGSGNWLISSPDATGPMHGERQNLILLCPDHATVFRNAGWSLQRLKEALYNGSRMSFRSLMLAKPRQAFEVANPHMQWLWDYPETEISMFRNSEDFDIFVVGADAGRSLYHFGGTLSISRQVKRPR
;
A
#
# COMPACT_ATOMS: atom_id res chain seq x y z
N MET A 1 -2.93 -22.51 -9.17
CA MET A 1 -4.13 -23.37 -9.17
C MET A 1 -5.09 -22.96 -10.28
N SER A 2 -5.76 -21.80 -10.23
CA SER A 2 -6.75 -21.38 -11.25
C SER A 2 -6.25 -21.45 -12.70
N GLU A 3 -5.01 -21.02 -12.97
CA GLU A 3 -4.41 -21.12 -14.30
C GLU A 3 -4.12 -22.56 -14.78
N LEU A 4 -3.95 -23.50 -13.85
CA LEU A 4 -3.78 -24.92 -14.15
C LEU A 4 -5.14 -25.59 -14.40
N GLU A 5 -6.16 -25.26 -13.59
CA GLU A 5 -7.55 -25.71 -13.80
C GLU A 5 -8.08 -25.29 -15.17
N LYS A 6 -7.85 -24.04 -15.60
CA LYS A 6 -8.25 -23.55 -16.92
C LYS A 6 -7.61 -24.33 -18.08
N ARG A 7 -6.49 -25.01 -17.82
CA ARG A 7 -5.76 -25.86 -18.80
C ARG A 7 -6.16 -27.33 -18.68
N GLY A 8 -7.16 -27.66 -17.87
CA GLY A 8 -7.62 -29.04 -17.64
C GLY A 8 -6.70 -29.86 -16.74
N VAL A 9 -5.78 -29.22 -16.00
CA VAL A 9 -4.94 -29.90 -15.02
C VAL A 9 -5.65 -29.83 -13.67
N ALA A 10 -6.07 -30.98 -13.15
CA ALA A 10 -6.67 -31.07 -11.83
C ALA A 10 -5.69 -30.63 -10.75
N THR A 11 -6.12 -29.71 -9.90
CA THR A 11 -5.36 -29.10 -8.83
C THR A 11 -6.23 -28.90 -7.60
N VAL A 12 -5.60 -28.85 -6.44
CA VAL A 12 -6.27 -28.51 -5.18
C VAL A 12 -5.44 -27.44 -4.49
N ALA A 13 -6.07 -26.35 -4.07
CA ALA A 13 -5.43 -25.38 -3.18
C ALA A 13 -5.54 -25.87 -1.75
N TRP A 14 -4.53 -25.55 -0.94
CA TRP A 14 -4.57 -25.80 0.50
C TRP A 14 -4.54 -24.49 1.25
N THR A 15 -5.46 -24.30 2.18
CA THR A 15 -5.54 -23.08 2.98
C THR A 15 -5.91 -23.38 4.42
N ALA A 16 -5.59 -22.46 5.32
CA ALA A 16 -6.02 -22.56 6.71
C ALA A 16 -7.46 -22.08 6.86
N LYS A 17 -8.19 -22.59 7.86
CA LYS A 17 -9.59 -22.24 8.15
C LYS A 17 -9.89 -20.75 8.11
N GLY A 18 -9.00 -19.92 8.66
CA GLY A 18 -9.13 -18.46 8.68
C GLY A 18 -9.01 -17.78 7.31
N PHE A 19 -8.66 -18.50 6.25
CA PHE A 19 -8.41 -18.01 4.89
C PHE A 19 -9.27 -18.75 3.84
N VAL A 20 -10.25 -19.56 4.27
CA VAL A 20 -11.12 -20.29 3.35
C VAL A 20 -11.99 -19.35 2.51
N GLU A 21 -12.55 -18.32 3.14
CA GLU A 21 -13.35 -17.31 2.45
C GLU A 21 -12.53 -16.54 1.41
N ASP A 22 -11.32 -16.08 1.77
CA ASP A 22 -10.36 -15.46 0.83
C ASP A 22 -10.01 -16.39 -0.33
N ALA A 23 -9.75 -17.67 -0.05
CA ALA A 23 -9.40 -18.65 -1.08
C ALA A 23 -10.54 -18.86 -2.08
N HIS A 24 -11.79 -18.98 -1.61
CA HIS A 24 -12.97 -19.07 -2.47
C HIS A 24 -13.21 -17.78 -3.24
N TRP A 25 -13.11 -16.63 -2.58
CA TRP A 25 -13.24 -15.32 -3.21
C TRP A 25 -12.23 -15.15 -4.34
N SER A 26 -10.95 -15.41 -4.06
CA SER A 26 -9.87 -15.42 -5.04
C SER A 26 -10.18 -16.37 -6.20
N ALA A 27 -10.56 -17.62 -5.92
CA ALA A 27 -10.89 -18.58 -6.96
C ALA A 27 -12.00 -18.08 -7.90
N ASN A 28 -13.06 -17.48 -7.34
CA ASN A 28 -14.14 -16.87 -8.11
C ASN A 28 -13.65 -15.69 -8.98
N VAL A 29 -12.86 -14.78 -8.40
CA VAL A 29 -12.28 -13.63 -9.10
C VAL A 29 -11.40 -14.06 -10.28
N TYR A 30 -10.66 -15.16 -10.15
CA TYR A 30 -9.86 -15.73 -11.24
C TYR A 30 -10.66 -16.57 -12.24
N GLY A 31 -11.99 -16.66 -12.10
CA GLY A 31 -12.87 -17.41 -13.00
C GLY A 31 -12.86 -18.92 -12.78
N CYS A 32 -12.44 -19.38 -11.60
CA CYS A 32 -12.43 -20.78 -11.19
C CYS A 32 -13.23 -20.99 -9.89
N PRO A 33 -14.52 -20.59 -9.80
CA PRO A 33 -15.32 -20.69 -8.57
C PRO A 33 -15.46 -22.13 -8.04
N GLU A 34 -15.26 -23.12 -8.91
CA GLU A 34 -15.36 -24.56 -8.59
C GLU A 34 -14.02 -25.18 -8.15
N ALA A 35 -12.99 -24.36 -8.01
CA ALA A 35 -11.69 -24.81 -7.55
C ALA A 35 -11.79 -25.54 -6.20
N PRO A 36 -11.28 -26.78 -6.10
CA PRO A 36 -11.30 -27.48 -4.84
C PRO A 36 -10.25 -26.88 -3.89
N ILE A 37 -10.69 -26.64 -2.66
CA ILE A 37 -9.86 -26.12 -1.57
C ILE A 37 -9.92 -27.16 -0.46
N ALA A 38 -8.75 -27.67 -0.08
CA ALA A 38 -8.61 -28.42 1.15
C ALA A 38 -8.37 -27.45 2.31
N GLU A 39 -8.89 -27.79 3.49
CA GLU A 39 -8.78 -26.96 4.69
C GLU A 39 -7.88 -27.63 5.73
N VAL A 40 -6.95 -26.85 6.29
CA VAL A 40 -6.25 -27.18 7.53
C VAL A 40 -6.68 -26.25 8.67
N PRO A 41 -6.61 -26.67 9.95
CA PRO A 41 -7.11 -25.85 11.05
C PRO A 41 -6.38 -24.51 11.24
N TYR A 42 -5.07 -24.45 10.97
CA TYR A 42 -4.22 -23.28 11.25
C TYR A 42 -3.19 -23.05 10.14
N PRO A 43 -2.72 -21.81 9.96
CA PRO A 43 -1.54 -21.54 9.13
C PRO A 43 -0.32 -22.29 9.64
N PHE A 44 0.56 -22.70 8.73
CA PHE A 44 1.81 -23.38 9.10
C PHE A 44 2.84 -22.44 9.74
N THR A 45 2.67 -21.12 9.58
CA THR A 45 3.54 -20.12 10.18
C THR A 45 3.59 -20.27 11.71
N ASN A 46 4.81 -20.33 12.26
CA ASN A 46 5.08 -20.52 13.69
C ASN A 46 4.56 -21.84 14.30
N GLN A 47 4.28 -22.86 13.49
CA GLN A 47 3.92 -24.20 13.97
C GLN A 47 5.16 -25.10 14.01
N ASP A 48 5.20 -26.05 14.95
CA ASP A 48 6.24 -27.08 14.97
C ASP A 48 6.02 -28.09 13.83
N PRO A 49 7.07 -28.73 13.31
CA PRO A 49 6.96 -29.68 12.21
C PRO A 49 6.01 -30.85 12.49
N GLY A 50 5.98 -31.38 13.71
CA GLY A 50 5.10 -32.51 14.07
C GLY A 50 3.62 -32.14 13.96
N ARG A 51 3.25 -30.95 14.43
CA ARG A 51 1.90 -30.42 14.27
C ARG A 51 1.57 -30.12 12.81
N ILE A 52 2.52 -29.61 12.02
CA ILE A 52 2.32 -29.43 10.57
C ILE A 52 2.01 -30.78 9.92
N HIS A 53 2.81 -31.80 10.17
CA HIS A 53 2.58 -33.15 9.64
C HIS A 53 1.20 -33.70 10.04
N ALA A 54 0.80 -33.55 11.31
CA ALA A 54 -0.52 -34.00 11.76
C ALA A 54 -1.68 -33.27 11.05
N MET A 55 -1.57 -31.95 10.82
CA MET A 55 -2.57 -31.20 10.06
C MET A 55 -2.62 -31.62 8.59
N VAL A 56 -1.45 -31.86 8.00
CA VAL A 56 -1.29 -32.34 6.62
C VAL A 56 -1.93 -33.72 6.45
N ASP A 57 -1.62 -34.68 7.33
CA ASP A 57 -2.16 -36.03 7.31
C ASP A 57 -3.69 -36.04 7.47
N ALA A 58 -4.22 -35.20 8.37
CA ALA A 58 -5.66 -35.09 8.60
C ALA A 58 -6.43 -34.53 7.39
N ALA A 59 -5.80 -33.66 6.60
CA ALA A 59 -6.43 -33.07 5.41
C ALA A 59 -6.14 -33.84 4.11
N LEU A 60 -5.27 -34.86 4.14
CA LEU A 60 -4.96 -35.70 2.98
C LEU A 60 -6.19 -36.37 2.32
N PRO A 61 -7.20 -36.86 3.06
CA PRO A 61 -8.42 -37.40 2.44
C PRO A 61 -9.16 -36.37 1.57
N GLN A 62 -9.15 -35.09 1.95
CA GLN A 62 -9.78 -34.01 1.16
C GLN A 62 -9.04 -33.80 -0.16
N ILE A 63 -7.70 -33.80 -0.12
CA ILE A 63 -6.83 -33.69 -1.29
C ILE A 63 -7.07 -34.86 -2.24
N ILE A 64 -7.07 -36.09 -1.73
CA ILE A 64 -7.31 -37.28 -2.54
C ILE A 64 -8.68 -37.16 -3.20
N ALA A 65 -9.74 -36.86 -2.44
CA ALA A 65 -11.08 -36.74 -2.98
C ALA A 65 -11.20 -35.66 -4.07
N ALA A 66 -10.58 -34.50 -3.86
CA ALA A 66 -10.55 -33.40 -4.83
C ALA A 66 -9.83 -33.77 -6.14
N LEU A 67 -8.77 -34.58 -6.08
CA LEU A 67 -7.97 -34.96 -7.24
C LEU A 67 -8.47 -36.21 -7.97
N THR A 68 -9.22 -37.10 -7.28
CA THR A 68 -9.69 -38.38 -7.85
C THR A 68 -11.16 -38.37 -8.25
N HIS A 69 -11.95 -37.41 -7.77
CA HIS A 69 -13.35 -37.28 -8.14
C HIS A 69 -13.57 -35.97 -8.91
N LYS A 70 -14.25 -36.07 -10.06
CA LYS A 70 -14.72 -34.90 -10.79
C LYS A 70 -15.77 -34.20 -9.94
N GLN A 71 -15.39 -33.11 -9.28
CA GLN A 71 -16.35 -32.21 -8.65
C GLN A 71 -17.05 -31.42 -9.76
N GLU A 72 -18.33 -31.70 -10.01
CA GLU A 72 -19.20 -30.77 -10.75
C GLU A 72 -19.86 -29.87 -9.72
N LEU A 73 -19.34 -28.66 -9.52
CA LEU A 73 -19.84 -27.75 -8.48
C LEU A 73 -20.77 -26.67 -9.06
N LEU A 74 -20.65 -26.33 -10.35
CA LEU A 74 -21.64 -25.55 -11.11
C LEU A 74 -21.73 -26.11 -12.54
N GLY A 75 -22.90 -26.60 -12.94
CA GLY A 75 -23.11 -27.18 -14.28
C GLY A 75 -22.84 -26.23 -15.46
N ARG A 76 -22.57 -24.94 -15.20
CA ARG A 76 -22.17 -23.93 -16.19
C ARG A 76 -21.58 -22.69 -15.50
N LEU A 77 -20.30 -22.38 -15.78
CA LEU A 77 -19.75 -21.04 -15.50
C LEU A 77 -20.62 -19.97 -16.18
N PRO A 78 -20.96 -18.86 -15.50
CA PRO A 78 -21.73 -17.78 -16.14
C PRO A 78 -20.99 -17.28 -17.38
N SER A 79 -21.55 -17.54 -18.56
CA SER A 79 -20.99 -17.04 -19.82
C SER A 79 -21.38 -15.57 -19.97
N VAL A 80 -20.49 -14.65 -19.58
CA VAL A 80 -20.67 -13.23 -19.84
C VAL A 80 -20.42 -12.97 -21.33
N LYS A 81 -21.49 -13.04 -22.14
CA LYS A 81 -21.42 -12.76 -23.59
C LYS A 81 -21.29 -11.25 -23.89
N HIS A 82 -21.68 -10.43 -22.92
CA HIS A 82 -21.61 -8.97 -22.98
C HIS A 82 -21.48 -8.43 -21.55
N VAL A 83 -20.45 -7.64 -21.27
CA VAL A 83 -20.41 -6.78 -20.09
C VAL A 83 -21.22 -5.55 -20.46
N THR A 84 -22.49 -5.52 -20.07
CA THR A 84 -23.25 -4.28 -20.17
C THR A 84 -22.81 -3.41 -19.01
N LEU A 85 -22.26 -2.23 -19.27
CA LEU A 85 -22.21 -1.16 -18.27
C LEU A 85 -23.66 -0.71 -18.04
N ALA A 86 -24.44 -1.55 -17.37
CA ALA A 86 -25.75 -1.14 -16.90
C ALA A 86 -25.48 -0.08 -15.84
N THR A 87 -26.16 1.06 -15.94
CA THR A 87 -26.35 1.94 -14.79
C THR A 87 -27.08 1.11 -13.74
N GLU A 88 -26.33 0.57 -12.78
CA GLU A 88 -26.90 0.09 -11.53
C GLU A 88 -27.89 1.15 -11.03
N PRO A 89 -29.08 0.75 -10.55
CA PRO A 89 -30.09 1.71 -10.13
C PRO A 89 -29.52 2.62 -9.04
N GLU A 90 -29.81 3.92 -9.14
CA GLU A 90 -29.45 4.86 -8.07
C GLU A 90 -30.10 4.41 -6.76
N LEU A 91 -29.31 4.37 -5.68
CA LEU A 91 -29.82 4.03 -4.36
C LEU A 91 -30.63 5.21 -3.82
N VAL A 92 -31.90 4.98 -3.54
CA VAL A 92 -32.81 5.98 -2.97
C VAL A 92 -33.21 5.58 -1.56
N TYR A 93 -32.93 6.46 -0.60
CA TYR A 93 -33.32 6.29 0.81
C TYR A 93 -34.46 7.26 1.13
N THR A 94 -35.55 6.75 1.71
CA THR A 94 -36.76 7.52 2.01
C THR A 94 -37.14 7.32 3.48
N ALA A 95 -37.04 8.40 4.25
CA ALA A 95 -37.35 8.43 5.67
C ALA A 95 -38.10 9.73 6.03
N GLY A 96 -38.32 9.99 7.33
CA GLY A 96 -39.07 11.15 7.80
C GLY A 96 -38.45 12.51 7.43
N ASP A 97 -37.12 12.57 7.30
CA ASP A 97 -36.37 13.74 6.84
C ASP A 97 -35.01 13.33 6.22
N LEU A 98 -34.22 14.32 5.77
CA LEU A 98 -32.93 14.09 5.13
C LEU A 98 -31.87 13.51 6.08
N LEU A 99 -31.95 13.79 7.39
CA LEU A 99 -31.01 13.25 8.37
C LEU A 99 -31.30 11.77 8.61
N ALA A 100 -32.58 11.39 8.71
CA ALA A 100 -32.97 9.99 8.77
C ALA A 100 -32.57 9.23 7.49
N CYS A 101 -32.72 9.83 6.30
CA CYS A 101 -32.22 9.23 5.06
C CYS A 101 -30.69 9.04 5.08
N PHE A 102 -29.96 10.02 5.65
CA PHE A 102 -28.52 9.95 5.81
C PHE A 102 -28.12 8.80 6.76
N ASP A 103 -28.76 8.67 7.91
CA ASP A 103 -28.48 7.61 8.89
C ASP A 103 -28.81 6.20 8.33
N GLU A 104 -29.88 6.08 7.56
CA GLU A 104 -30.22 4.84 6.85
C GLU A 104 -29.16 4.47 5.80
N MET A 105 -28.70 5.45 5.01
CA MET A 105 -27.63 5.26 4.03
C MET A 105 -26.32 4.84 4.72
N GLN A 106 -25.94 5.52 5.80
CA GLN A 106 -24.77 5.16 6.60
C GLN A 106 -24.85 3.71 7.10
N THR A 107 -25.99 3.32 7.67
CA THR A 107 -26.21 1.96 8.17
C THR A 107 -26.17 0.91 7.05
N ALA A 108 -26.75 1.23 5.88
CA ALA A 108 -26.73 0.34 4.72
C ALA A 108 -25.30 0.16 4.18
N PHE A 109 -24.52 1.23 4.06
CA PHE A 109 -23.15 1.19 3.54
C PHE A 109 -22.19 0.47 4.48
N ILE A 110 -22.33 0.62 5.80
CA ILE A 110 -21.58 -0.18 6.79
C ILE A 110 -21.90 -1.66 6.62
N ARG A 111 -23.18 -2.02 6.54
CA ARG A 111 -23.62 -3.42 6.40
C ARG A 111 -23.15 -4.08 5.11
N ALA A 112 -23.09 -3.30 4.02
CA ALA A 112 -22.61 -3.74 2.72
C ALA A 112 -21.07 -3.79 2.62
N GLY A 113 -20.35 -3.31 3.64
CA GLY A 113 -18.88 -3.22 3.62
C GLY A 113 -18.33 -2.06 2.78
N TRP A 114 -19.18 -1.15 2.30
CA TRP A 114 -18.79 -0.02 1.44
C TRP A 114 -18.28 1.21 2.20
N SER A 115 -18.29 1.14 3.53
CA SER A 115 -17.76 2.15 4.44
C SER A 115 -16.47 1.67 5.09
N ASP A 116 -15.54 2.59 5.31
CA ASP A 116 -14.34 2.41 6.12
C ASP A 116 -14.62 2.53 7.64
N GLY A 117 -15.89 2.58 8.04
CA GLY A 117 -16.32 2.74 9.43
C GLY A 117 -16.48 4.20 9.87
N MET A 118 -16.05 5.16 9.05
CA MET A 118 -16.24 6.59 9.30
C MET A 118 -17.49 7.12 8.57
N PRO A 119 -18.10 8.23 9.03
CA PRO A 119 -19.19 8.87 8.30
C PRO A 119 -18.81 9.19 6.84
N LEU A 120 -19.68 8.86 5.89
CA LEU A 120 -19.45 9.12 4.47
C LEU A 120 -20.19 10.40 4.08
N VAL A 121 -19.67 11.13 3.10
CA VAL A 121 -20.47 12.15 2.42
C VAL A 121 -21.29 11.45 1.33
N PRO A 122 -22.63 11.65 1.26
CA PRO A 122 -23.43 10.98 0.24
C PRO A 122 -22.95 11.32 -1.17
N PRO A 123 -22.59 10.32 -2.02
CA PRO A 123 -22.10 10.51 -3.37
C PRO A 123 -23.26 10.77 -4.34
N THR A 124 -24.02 11.84 -4.09
CA THR A 124 -25.12 12.28 -4.95
C THR A 124 -24.63 12.59 -6.36
N ARG A 125 -25.47 12.34 -7.39
CA ARG A 125 -25.17 12.59 -8.81
C ARG A 125 -24.47 13.94 -9.05
N ALA A 126 -25.01 15.04 -8.53
CA ALA A 126 -24.44 16.37 -8.69
C ALA A 126 -23.00 16.52 -8.15
N LYS A 127 -22.68 15.91 -7.01
CA LYS A 127 -21.32 15.92 -6.44
C LYS A 127 -20.36 15.07 -7.27
N VAL A 128 -20.82 13.92 -7.74
CA VAL A 128 -20.03 13.01 -8.60
C VAL A 128 -19.76 13.67 -9.95
N GLU A 129 -20.76 14.29 -10.57
CA GLU A 129 -20.60 15.05 -11.82
C GLU A 129 -19.63 16.22 -11.69
N ALA A 130 -19.65 16.94 -10.56
CA ALA A 130 -18.68 18.01 -10.30
C ALA A 130 -17.23 17.47 -10.22
N MET A 131 -17.03 16.30 -9.60
CA MET A 131 -15.72 15.63 -9.59
C MET A 131 -15.31 15.16 -11.00
N ILE A 132 -16.23 14.55 -11.76
CA ILE A 132 -15.98 14.13 -13.14
C ILE A 132 -15.61 15.33 -14.01
N ALA A 133 -16.34 16.44 -13.93
CA ALA A 133 -16.03 17.66 -14.67
C ALA A 133 -14.63 18.18 -14.33
N ALA A 134 -14.25 18.19 -13.05
CA ALA A 134 -12.92 18.61 -12.61
C ALA A 134 -11.79 17.66 -13.04
N SER A 135 -12.10 16.45 -13.51
CA SER A 135 -11.12 15.53 -14.09
C SER A 135 -10.73 15.87 -15.54
N GLY A 136 -11.59 16.60 -16.27
CA GLY A 136 -11.44 16.81 -17.72
C GLY A 136 -11.62 15.53 -18.56
N ARG A 137 -12.14 14.46 -17.97
CA ARG A 137 -12.33 13.12 -18.58
C ARG A 137 -13.81 12.73 -18.58
N LYS A 138 -14.17 11.71 -19.36
CA LYS A 138 -15.54 11.16 -19.35
C LYS A 138 -15.74 10.26 -18.13
N GLY A 139 -16.95 10.24 -17.56
CA GLY A 139 -17.26 9.42 -16.38
C GLY A 139 -17.08 7.92 -16.60
N ASP A 140 -17.36 7.44 -17.81
CA ASP A 140 -17.24 6.03 -18.23
C ASP A 140 -15.82 5.63 -18.66
N GLU A 141 -14.89 6.59 -18.70
CA GLU A 141 -13.50 6.32 -19.06
C GLU A 141 -12.84 5.43 -18.00
N VAL A 142 -12.29 4.30 -18.46
CA VAL A 142 -11.61 3.33 -17.59
C VAL A 142 -10.21 3.84 -17.25
N VAL A 143 -9.91 3.93 -15.96
CA VAL A 143 -8.58 4.26 -15.43
C VAL A 143 -7.73 3.00 -15.30
N GLY A 144 -8.33 1.88 -14.89
CA GLY A 144 -7.66 0.58 -14.84
C GLY A 144 -8.46 -0.50 -14.13
N LEU A 145 -7.85 -1.67 -14.01
CA LEU A 145 -8.38 -2.82 -13.25
C LEU A 145 -7.69 -2.86 -11.88
N PHE A 146 -8.47 -2.80 -10.82
CA PHE A 146 -7.96 -2.75 -9.46
C PHE A 146 -7.93 -4.15 -8.84
N GLU A 147 -6.73 -4.63 -8.54
CA GLU A 147 -6.54 -5.83 -7.73
C GLU A 147 -6.94 -5.57 -6.25
N PRO A 148 -7.36 -6.61 -5.50
CA PRO A 148 -7.40 -8.02 -5.87
C PRO A 148 -8.64 -8.48 -6.66
N GLY A 149 -9.75 -7.74 -6.62
CA GLY A 149 -11.02 -8.15 -7.26
C GLY A 149 -11.13 -7.94 -8.76
N PHE A 150 -10.09 -7.35 -9.39
CA PHE A 150 -10.09 -6.90 -10.78
C PHE A 150 -11.26 -5.98 -11.15
N GLY A 151 -11.71 -5.16 -10.20
CA GLY A 151 -12.82 -4.24 -10.45
C GLY A 151 -12.42 -3.16 -11.45
N ILE A 152 -13.33 -2.88 -12.40
CA ILE A 152 -13.13 -1.85 -13.42
C ILE A 152 -13.33 -0.48 -12.77
N GLY A 153 -12.24 0.26 -12.56
CA GLY A 153 -12.25 1.61 -12.03
C GLY A 153 -12.43 2.63 -13.14
N THR A 154 -13.64 3.16 -13.28
CA THR A 154 -13.94 4.30 -14.15
C THR A 154 -13.76 5.61 -13.39
N VAL A 155 -13.65 6.73 -14.11
CA VAL A 155 -13.59 8.08 -13.52
C VAL A 155 -14.78 8.33 -12.59
N GLU A 156 -15.99 7.89 -12.96
CA GLU A 156 -17.20 8.03 -12.13
C GLU A 156 -17.12 7.24 -10.82
N LYS A 157 -16.64 5.98 -10.84
CA LYS A 157 -16.48 5.17 -9.62
C LYS A 157 -15.43 5.75 -8.69
N ILE A 158 -14.32 6.25 -9.25
CA ILE A 158 -13.27 6.94 -8.48
C ILE A 158 -13.84 8.23 -7.88
N ALA A 159 -14.58 9.01 -8.66
CA ALA A 159 -15.25 10.23 -8.21
C ALA A 159 -16.24 9.96 -7.07
N ALA A 160 -17.08 8.93 -7.16
CA ALA A 160 -18.03 8.56 -6.12
C ALA A 160 -17.32 8.25 -4.78
N ASN A 161 -16.23 7.47 -4.82
CA ASN A 161 -15.43 7.17 -3.63
C ASN A 161 -14.71 8.41 -3.06
N ALA A 162 -14.21 9.28 -3.94
CA ALA A 162 -13.62 10.54 -3.52
C ALA A 162 -14.66 11.47 -2.86
N VAL A 163 -15.89 11.54 -3.39
CA VAL A 163 -16.98 12.27 -2.72
C VAL A 163 -17.23 11.68 -1.35
N MET A 164 -17.37 10.36 -1.22
CA MET A 164 -17.58 9.68 0.08
C MET A 164 -16.51 10.02 1.12
N ALA A 165 -15.25 10.17 0.69
CA ALA A 165 -14.12 10.60 1.53
C ALA A 165 -14.15 12.09 1.93
N GLY A 166 -15.05 12.89 1.35
CA GLY A 166 -15.14 14.33 1.56
C GLY A 166 -14.22 15.17 0.65
N CYS A 167 -13.70 14.60 -0.43
CA CYS A 167 -12.88 15.34 -1.39
C CYS A 167 -13.67 16.44 -2.10
N LYS A 168 -12.97 17.53 -2.43
CA LYS A 168 -13.50 18.62 -3.26
C LYS A 168 -13.12 18.38 -4.74
N PRO A 169 -13.88 18.89 -5.72
CA PRO A 169 -13.57 18.74 -7.16
C PRO A 169 -12.13 19.05 -7.54
N ALA A 170 -11.54 20.10 -6.95
CA ALA A 170 -10.16 20.50 -7.21
C ALA A 170 -9.10 19.41 -6.90
N THR A 171 -9.42 18.41 -6.06
CA THR A 171 -8.48 17.31 -5.75
C THR A 171 -8.49 16.20 -6.80
N MET A 172 -9.46 16.18 -7.72
CA MET A 172 -9.66 15.05 -8.64
C MET A 172 -8.44 14.75 -9.53
N PRO A 173 -7.71 15.74 -10.09
CA PRO A 173 -6.51 15.45 -10.87
C PRO A 173 -5.41 14.75 -10.06
N ILE A 174 -5.24 15.10 -8.78
CA ILE A 174 -4.31 14.42 -7.87
C ILE A 174 -4.76 12.99 -7.59
N ILE A 175 -6.07 12.77 -7.37
CA ILE A 175 -6.63 11.43 -7.14
C ILE A 175 -6.41 10.54 -8.37
N LEU A 176 -6.57 11.07 -9.58
CA LEU A 176 -6.30 10.29 -10.80
C LEU A 176 -4.82 9.94 -10.96
N ALA A 177 -3.90 10.87 -10.70
CA ALA A 177 -2.46 10.58 -10.70
C ALA A 177 -2.09 9.55 -9.62
N MET A 178 -2.73 9.62 -8.44
CA MET A 178 -2.61 8.62 -7.39
C MET A 178 -3.06 7.23 -7.87
N MET A 179 -4.16 7.13 -8.62
CA MET A 179 -4.59 5.86 -9.22
C MET A 179 -3.58 5.33 -10.24
N GLU A 180 -2.97 6.21 -11.06
CA GLU A 180 -1.89 5.80 -11.99
C GLU A 180 -0.66 5.25 -11.23
N CYS A 181 -0.38 5.73 -10.01
CA CYS A 181 0.66 5.15 -9.16
C CYS A 181 0.25 3.77 -8.61
N ILE A 182 -0.98 3.64 -8.12
CA ILE A 182 -1.51 2.41 -7.53
C ILE A 182 -1.63 1.28 -8.57
N LEU A 183 -1.90 1.63 -9.82
CA LEU A 183 -2.05 0.69 -10.94
C LEU A 183 -0.71 0.33 -11.61
N GLU A 184 0.41 0.93 -11.21
CA GLU A 184 1.73 0.56 -11.70
C GLU A 184 2.10 -0.84 -11.16
N PRO A 185 2.34 -1.86 -12.01
CA PRO A 185 2.60 -3.22 -11.56
C PRO A 185 3.74 -3.33 -10.53
N ARG A 186 4.77 -2.48 -10.64
CA ARG A 186 5.91 -2.46 -9.72
C ARG A 186 5.56 -2.03 -8.29
N ILE A 187 4.42 -1.36 -8.06
CA ILE A 187 3.98 -1.04 -6.69
C ILE A 187 3.46 -2.28 -5.94
N GLY A 188 3.01 -3.31 -6.68
CA GLY A 188 2.54 -4.57 -6.11
C GLY A 188 1.20 -4.47 -5.38
N LEU A 189 0.19 -3.80 -5.97
CA LEU A 189 -1.15 -3.58 -5.38
C LEU A 189 -1.73 -4.82 -4.71
N ARG A 190 -1.84 -5.94 -5.43
CA ARG A 190 -2.35 -7.20 -4.87
C ARG A 190 -1.61 -7.63 -3.60
N GLY A 191 -0.30 -7.41 -3.56
CA GLY A 191 0.56 -7.78 -2.44
C GLY A 191 0.16 -7.16 -1.13
N PHE A 192 0.06 -5.83 -1.12
CA PHE A 192 -0.28 -5.10 0.10
C PHE A 192 -1.79 -5.04 0.37
N ALA A 193 -2.63 -5.16 -0.66
CA ALA A 193 -4.08 -5.17 -0.51
C ALA A 193 -4.60 -6.50 0.09
N MET A 194 -3.89 -7.61 -0.14
CA MET A 194 -4.22 -8.94 0.41
C MET A 194 -3.28 -9.43 1.51
N SER A 195 -2.41 -8.53 2.00
CA SER A 195 -1.41 -8.90 2.99
C SER A 195 -2.05 -9.27 4.32
N THR A 196 -1.36 -10.12 5.09
CA THR A 196 -1.63 -10.27 6.53
C THR A 196 -0.92 -9.21 7.37
N GLY A 197 -0.02 -8.42 6.75
CA GLY A 197 0.72 -7.33 7.36
C GLY A 197 0.09 -5.97 7.07
N PRO A 198 0.24 -5.00 7.99
CA PRO A 198 -0.60 -3.79 8.05
C PRO A 198 -0.15 -2.67 7.10
N GLN A 199 0.30 -3.04 5.90
CA GLN A 199 0.86 -2.12 4.92
C GLN A 199 -0.13 -1.02 4.54
N ALA A 200 0.31 0.24 4.60
CA ALA A 200 -0.56 1.38 4.38
C ALA A 200 0.06 2.36 3.38
N PRO A 201 -0.60 2.70 2.26
CA PRO A 201 -0.05 3.66 1.31
C PRO A 201 0.09 5.07 1.88
N VAL A 202 1.26 5.67 1.73
CA VAL A 202 1.55 7.07 2.00
C VAL A 202 1.61 7.83 0.68
N VAL A 203 0.72 8.81 0.51
CA VAL A 203 0.59 9.63 -0.69
C VAL A 203 1.35 10.94 -0.50
N MET A 204 2.36 11.18 -1.31
CA MET A 204 3.19 12.38 -1.28
C MET A 204 2.92 13.24 -2.51
N VAL A 205 2.67 14.53 -2.32
CA VAL A 205 2.41 15.46 -3.42
C VAL A 205 3.46 16.56 -3.43
N SER A 206 4.14 16.73 -4.56
CA SER A 206 5.18 17.75 -4.77
C SER A 206 4.78 18.62 -5.96
N GLY A 207 4.79 19.95 -5.81
CA GLY A 207 4.49 20.90 -6.87
C GLY A 207 3.32 21.86 -6.60
N PRO A 208 3.14 22.85 -7.49
CA PRO A 208 2.31 24.03 -7.24
C PRO A 208 0.84 23.73 -6.98
N MET A 209 0.28 22.67 -7.58
CA MET A 209 -1.13 22.35 -7.38
C MET A 209 -1.45 21.96 -5.92
N ALA A 210 -0.48 21.39 -5.18
CA ALA A 210 -0.68 21.08 -3.76
C ALA A 210 -1.03 22.35 -2.97
N GLN A 211 -0.33 23.45 -3.23
CA GLN A 211 -0.59 24.75 -2.60
C GLN A 211 -1.91 25.35 -3.10
N GLU A 212 -2.18 25.30 -4.41
CA GLU A 212 -3.41 25.85 -5.01
C GLU A 212 -4.69 25.25 -4.41
N ILE A 213 -4.68 23.94 -4.10
CA ILE A 213 -5.85 23.27 -3.50
C ILE A 213 -5.85 23.30 -1.97
N GLY A 214 -4.83 23.91 -1.35
CA GLY A 214 -4.72 24.03 0.11
C GLY A 214 -4.32 22.74 0.82
N MET A 215 -3.46 21.91 0.21
CA MET A 215 -2.85 20.78 0.95
C MET A 215 -1.91 21.29 2.03
N ASN A 216 -1.89 20.59 3.16
CA ASN A 216 -0.99 20.90 4.26
C ASN A 216 0.37 20.25 4.05
N HIS A 217 1.43 21.05 4.16
CA HIS A 217 2.83 20.60 4.16
C HIS A 217 3.55 20.90 5.49
N GLY A 218 2.87 21.59 6.42
CA GLY A 218 3.45 22.14 7.64
C GLY A 218 3.08 21.33 8.89
N VAL A 219 2.77 22.04 9.97
CA VAL A 219 2.42 21.43 11.26
C VAL A 219 1.29 20.42 11.08
N CYS A 220 1.46 19.22 11.67
CA CYS A 220 0.46 18.16 11.62
C CYS A 220 0.06 17.72 10.20
N ALA A 221 0.95 17.83 9.20
CA ALA A 221 0.63 17.51 7.79
C ALA A 221 0.07 16.10 7.57
N LEU A 222 0.53 15.10 8.33
CA LEU A 222 0.01 13.71 8.28
C LEU A 222 -1.10 13.45 9.34
N GLY A 223 -1.33 14.39 10.24
CA GLY A 223 -2.27 14.25 11.35
C GLY A 223 -3.65 14.87 11.08
N PRO A 224 -4.58 14.73 12.03
CA PRO A 224 -5.94 15.24 11.90
C PRO A 224 -6.01 16.76 12.09
N GLY A 225 -7.10 17.37 11.63
CA GLY A 225 -7.41 18.79 11.86
C GLY A 225 -7.95 19.47 10.62
N SER A 226 -8.62 20.62 10.80
CA SER A 226 -9.16 21.42 9.70
C SER A 226 -8.08 21.87 8.72
N ILE A 227 -6.88 22.16 9.22
CA ILE A 227 -5.71 22.53 8.42
C ILE A 227 -5.26 21.40 7.47
N SER A 228 -5.51 20.14 7.84
CA SER A 228 -5.14 18.95 7.06
C SER A 228 -6.35 18.32 6.34
N GLN A 229 -7.48 19.03 6.23
CA GLN A 229 -8.71 18.48 5.64
C GLN A 229 -8.48 17.87 4.25
N VAL A 230 -7.75 18.58 3.38
CA VAL A 230 -7.48 18.15 2.01
C VAL A 230 -6.65 16.86 2.00
N ASN A 231 -5.60 16.80 2.82
CA ASN A 231 -4.74 15.63 2.99
C ASN A 231 -5.56 14.43 3.47
N VAL A 232 -6.34 14.60 4.54
CA VAL A 232 -7.16 13.54 5.14
C VAL A 232 -8.15 12.98 4.13
N SER A 233 -8.85 13.84 3.37
CA SER A 233 -9.80 13.39 2.37
C SER A 233 -9.12 12.65 1.21
N ILE A 234 -7.96 13.10 0.71
CA ILE A 234 -7.23 12.40 -0.36
C ILE A 234 -6.74 11.02 0.10
N GLY A 235 -6.12 10.94 1.29
CA GLY A 235 -5.66 9.66 1.85
C GLY A 235 -6.82 8.69 2.08
N ARG A 236 -7.93 9.19 2.61
CA ARG A 236 -9.15 8.38 2.81
C ARG A 236 -9.79 7.92 1.51
N ALA A 237 -9.77 8.75 0.47
CA ALA A 237 -10.29 8.38 -0.85
C ALA A 237 -9.57 7.15 -1.41
N LEU A 238 -8.25 7.05 -1.23
CA LEU A 238 -7.51 5.86 -1.63
C LEU A 238 -8.05 4.59 -0.96
N ARG A 239 -8.30 4.62 0.35
CA ARG A 239 -8.83 3.47 1.08
C ARG A 239 -10.20 3.05 0.54
N LEU A 240 -11.12 3.99 0.36
CA LEU A 240 -12.45 3.71 -0.18
C LEU A 240 -12.39 3.18 -1.61
N ILE A 241 -11.50 3.71 -2.46
CA ILE A 241 -11.33 3.20 -3.83
C ILE A 241 -10.79 1.76 -3.80
N MET A 242 -9.78 1.47 -2.98
CA MET A 242 -9.27 0.10 -2.84
C MET A 242 -10.35 -0.88 -2.38
N MET A 243 -11.21 -0.48 -1.44
CA MET A 243 -12.34 -1.30 -0.99
C MET A 243 -13.41 -1.45 -2.08
N ASN A 244 -13.99 -0.36 -2.53
CA ASN A 244 -15.21 -0.39 -3.34
C ASN A 244 -14.96 -0.65 -4.83
N VAL A 245 -13.74 -0.40 -5.31
CA VAL A 245 -13.35 -0.67 -6.70
C VAL A 245 -12.38 -1.85 -6.77
N GLY A 246 -11.38 -1.90 -5.88
CA GLY A 246 -10.42 -3.01 -5.83
C GLY A 246 -10.95 -4.27 -5.15
N HIS A 247 -12.09 -4.17 -4.44
CA HIS A 247 -12.66 -5.22 -3.60
C HIS A 247 -11.72 -5.67 -2.47
N SER A 248 -10.89 -4.76 -1.96
CA SER A 248 -9.95 -5.00 -0.85
C SER A 248 -10.66 -4.93 0.52
N TYR A 249 -11.60 -5.83 0.79
CA TYR A 249 -12.43 -5.79 2.00
C TYR A 249 -11.78 -6.51 3.19
N PRO A 250 -11.70 -5.89 4.39
CA PRO A 250 -11.21 -6.53 5.61
C PRO A 250 -11.91 -7.86 5.91
N GLY A 251 -11.13 -8.90 6.19
CA GLY A 251 -11.63 -10.24 6.53
C GLY A 251 -12.12 -11.08 5.35
N VAL A 252 -12.20 -10.49 4.14
CA VAL A 252 -12.55 -11.21 2.90
C VAL A 252 -11.34 -11.35 2.01
N SER A 253 -10.70 -10.23 1.66
CA SER A 253 -9.49 -10.24 0.83
C SER A 253 -8.34 -9.46 1.45
N ASP A 254 -8.61 -8.49 2.34
CA ASP A 254 -7.61 -7.78 3.15
C ASP A 254 -7.50 -8.53 4.50
N MET A 255 -6.43 -9.31 4.65
CA MET A 255 -6.28 -10.32 5.71
C MET A 255 -5.38 -9.86 6.86
N ASP A 256 -5.27 -8.56 7.08
CA ASP A 256 -4.50 -7.96 8.16
C ASP A 256 -4.71 -8.70 9.49
N THR A 257 -3.59 -9.09 10.11
CA THR A 257 -3.64 -9.82 11.39
C THR A 257 -4.09 -8.92 12.54
N ILE A 258 -3.68 -7.65 12.51
CA ILE A 258 -4.01 -6.63 13.53
C ILE A 258 -4.60 -5.38 12.88
N GLY A 259 -3.97 -4.88 11.82
CA GLY A 259 -4.32 -3.60 11.19
C GLY A 259 -3.36 -2.45 11.54
N SER A 260 -3.52 -1.31 10.87
CA SER A 260 -2.81 -0.07 11.17
C SER A 260 -3.72 1.14 10.97
N ALA A 261 -3.61 2.11 11.89
CA ALA A 261 -4.30 3.39 11.75
C ALA A 261 -3.88 4.16 10.49
N MET A 262 -2.69 3.89 9.94
CA MET A 262 -2.24 4.51 8.69
C MET A 262 -3.11 4.14 7.49
N LYS A 263 -3.86 3.01 7.53
CA LYS A 263 -4.76 2.60 6.44
C LYS A 263 -6.00 3.50 6.29
N PHE A 264 -6.33 4.32 7.30
CA PHE A 264 -7.47 5.25 7.20
C PHE A 264 -7.17 6.45 6.32
N SER A 265 -5.96 7.02 6.43
CA SER A 265 -5.50 8.12 5.61
C SER A 265 -4.03 8.42 5.88
N ALA A 266 -3.23 8.47 4.81
CA ALA A 266 -1.86 9.00 4.86
C ALA A 266 -1.56 9.78 3.57
N CYS A 267 -1.62 11.11 3.65
CA CYS A 267 -1.31 11.98 2.53
C CYS A 267 -0.64 13.26 3.02
N VAL A 268 0.38 13.74 2.31
CA VAL A 268 1.14 14.95 2.63
C VAL A 268 1.53 15.72 1.39
N ALA A 269 1.67 17.04 1.54
CA ALA A 269 2.34 17.88 0.55
C ALA A 269 3.79 18.19 0.97
N GLU A 270 4.64 18.41 -0.02
CA GLU A 270 6.04 18.78 0.21
C GLU A 270 6.15 20.19 0.80
N ASN A 271 7.01 20.35 1.80
CA ASN A 271 7.40 21.67 2.29
C ASN A 271 8.56 22.21 1.44
N GLU A 272 8.26 22.60 0.20
CA GLU A 272 9.27 23.07 -0.76
C GLU A 272 10.07 24.28 -0.27
N ALA A 273 9.43 25.18 0.48
CA ALA A 273 10.09 26.39 1.00
C ALA A 273 11.16 26.05 2.06
N ALA A 274 11.00 24.94 2.77
CA ALA A 274 11.94 24.45 3.78
C ALA A 274 12.88 23.35 3.24
N ASN A 275 12.67 22.86 2.02
CA ASN A 275 13.53 21.85 1.41
C ASN A 275 14.87 22.49 1.02
N PRO A 276 16.01 22.04 1.59
CA PRO A 276 17.32 22.61 1.29
C PRO A 276 17.90 22.11 -0.05
N TRP A 277 17.28 21.10 -0.66
CA TRP A 277 17.67 20.54 -1.95
C TRP A 277 16.62 20.88 -3.00
N GLU A 278 16.74 20.23 -4.16
CA GLU A 278 15.71 20.32 -5.19
C GLU A 278 14.38 19.73 -4.72
N PRO A 279 13.23 20.29 -5.18
CA PRO A 279 11.94 19.74 -4.86
C PRO A 279 11.87 18.26 -5.25
N TYR A 280 11.14 17.48 -4.46
CA TYR A 280 11.11 16.03 -4.57
C TYR A 280 10.78 15.55 -5.99
N ARG A 281 9.85 16.20 -6.70
CA ARG A 281 9.55 15.88 -8.10
C ARG A 281 10.76 15.98 -9.04
N VAL A 282 11.65 16.94 -8.82
CA VAL A 282 12.85 17.17 -9.65
C VAL A 282 13.87 16.05 -9.42
N SER A 283 14.02 15.57 -8.17
CA SER A 283 14.86 14.41 -7.87
C SER A 283 14.33 13.11 -8.51
N LYS A 284 13.03 13.06 -8.83
CA LYS A 284 12.39 11.98 -9.60
C LYS A 284 12.41 12.20 -11.12
N GLY A 285 13.09 13.24 -11.61
CA GLY A 285 13.26 13.53 -13.04
C GLY A 285 12.12 14.30 -13.71
N TYR A 286 11.20 14.88 -12.94
CA TYR A 286 10.12 15.72 -13.46
C TYR A 286 10.51 17.19 -13.51
N ASP A 287 9.81 17.95 -14.35
CA ASP A 287 10.00 19.40 -14.47
C ASP A 287 9.60 20.14 -13.17
N ARG A 288 10.31 21.22 -12.83
CA ARG A 288 10.04 22.03 -11.64
C ARG A 288 8.62 22.63 -11.65
N SER A 289 8.06 22.93 -12.81
CA SER A 289 6.70 23.46 -12.94
C SER A 289 5.60 22.39 -12.81
N ALA A 290 5.96 21.10 -12.91
CA ALA A 290 5.02 20.00 -12.78
C ALA A 290 4.52 19.86 -11.33
N THR A 291 3.35 19.26 -11.17
CA THR A 291 2.95 18.63 -9.90
C THR A 291 3.02 17.12 -10.08
N THR A 292 3.56 16.41 -9.10
CA THR A 292 3.61 14.94 -9.08
C THR A 292 2.95 14.39 -7.83
N VAL A 293 2.33 13.22 -7.99
CA VAL A 293 1.93 12.36 -6.88
C VAL A 293 2.89 11.19 -6.82
N THR A 294 3.33 10.84 -5.62
CA THR A 294 4.15 9.66 -5.36
C THR A 294 3.51 8.82 -4.28
N VAL A 295 3.50 7.49 -4.46
CA VAL A 295 2.95 6.55 -3.47
C VAL A 295 4.04 5.58 -3.04
N ASN A 296 4.25 5.48 -1.73
CA ASN A 296 5.07 4.46 -1.07
C ASN A 296 4.17 3.68 -0.11
N VAL A 297 4.36 2.36 0.05
CA VAL A 297 3.49 1.54 0.90
C VAL A 297 4.27 0.85 2.04
N PRO A 298 4.60 1.58 3.13
CA PRO A 298 5.32 1.05 4.29
C PRO A 298 4.49 0.11 5.16
N TYR A 299 5.19 -0.71 5.97
CA TYR A 299 4.58 -1.56 7.00
C TYR A 299 4.25 -0.80 8.29
N GLY A 300 5.00 0.25 8.58
CA GLY A 300 4.91 0.96 9.85
C GLY A 300 5.71 2.25 9.85
N VAL A 301 5.68 2.94 10.98
CA VAL A 301 6.39 4.20 11.18
C VAL A 301 7.12 4.17 12.53
N CYS A 302 8.30 4.75 12.57
CA CYS A 302 9.09 5.01 13.76
C CYS A 302 9.43 6.51 13.80
N GLU A 303 9.31 7.14 14.96
CA GLU A 303 9.72 8.53 15.11
C GLU A 303 11.26 8.64 15.14
N LEU A 304 11.78 9.61 14.39
CA LEU A 304 13.16 10.05 14.44
C LEU A 304 13.21 11.33 15.28
N PHE A 305 13.37 11.16 16.58
CA PHE A 305 13.43 12.25 17.56
C PHE A 305 14.87 12.69 17.79
N ASP A 306 15.16 13.97 17.55
CA ASP A 306 16.45 14.57 17.91
C ASP A 306 16.32 16.09 18.08
N PHE A 307 16.56 16.60 19.29
CA PHE A 307 16.57 18.05 19.56
C PHE A 307 17.96 18.57 19.92
N GLN A 308 19.02 17.76 19.78
CA GLN A 308 20.35 18.11 20.28
C GLN A 308 21.39 18.22 19.18
N ASN A 309 21.36 17.32 18.21
CA ASN A 309 22.46 17.18 17.26
C ASN A 309 22.38 18.24 16.16
N HIS A 310 23.41 19.10 16.13
CA HIS A 310 23.66 20.08 15.07
C HIS A 310 24.84 19.68 14.17
N ASP A 311 25.51 18.56 14.50
CA ASP A 311 26.45 17.86 13.64
C ASP A 311 25.67 16.84 12.79
N PRO A 312 25.81 16.86 11.45
CA PRO A 312 25.06 15.95 10.57
C PRO A 312 25.46 14.48 10.73
N GLU A 313 26.70 14.17 11.09
CA GLU A 313 27.15 12.78 11.30
C GLU A 313 26.50 12.22 12.59
N LEU A 314 26.46 13.00 13.67
CA LEU A 314 25.79 12.60 14.91
C LEU A 314 24.26 12.47 14.73
N LEU A 315 23.65 13.36 13.93
CA LEU A 315 22.23 13.25 13.60
C LEU A 315 21.94 11.98 12.79
N VAL A 316 22.81 11.61 11.84
CA VAL A 316 22.69 10.32 11.13
C VAL A 316 22.86 9.14 12.07
N GLU A 317 23.78 9.20 13.03
CA GLU A 317 23.95 8.15 14.04
C GLU A 317 22.66 7.95 14.86
N SER A 318 22.04 9.05 15.30
CA SER A 318 20.74 9.07 15.96
C SER A 318 19.65 8.43 15.10
N PHE A 319 19.55 8.80 13.82
CA PHE A 319 18.59 8.20 12.88
C PHE A 319 18.84 6.71 12.68
N CYS A 320 20.10 6.30 12.52
CA CYS A 320 20.47 4.90 12.32
C CYS A 320 20.10 4.04 13.54
N SER A 321 20.17 4.59 14.76
CA SER A 321 19.70 3.90 15.97
C SER A 321 18.20 3.57 15.88
N ALA A 322 17.36 4.54 15.50
CA ALA A 322 15.93 4.34 15.31
C ALA A 322 15.61 3.41 14.13
N ILE A 323 16.33 3.52 13.02
CA ILE A 323 16.18 2.63 11.85
C ILE A 323 16.47 1.18 12.23
N LYS A 324 17.52 0.92 13.02
CA LYS A 324 17.84 -0.41 13.55
C LYS A 324 16.75 -0.95 14.48
N ASN A 325 16.12 -0.11 15.29
CA ASN A 325 14.97 -0.52 16.11
C ASN A 325 13.75 -0.90 15.24
N GLY A 326 13.57 -0.20 14.12
CA GLY A 326 12.56 -0.52 13.11
C GLY A 326 12.89 -1.72 12.23
N ALA A 327 14.00 -2.44 12.48
CA ALA A 327 14.46 -3.55 11.64
C ALA A 327 13.58 -4.82 11.76
N GLN A 328 12.39 -4.73 11.18
CA GLN A 328 11.37 -5.78 11.16
C GLN A 328 11.15 -6.27 9.72
N THR A 329 9.90 -6.29 9.26
CA THR A 329 9.51 -6.66 7.91
C THR A 329 10.09 -5.67 6.88
N GLY A 330 10.75 -6.19 5.84
CA GLY A 330 11.41 -5.37 4.81
C GLY A 330 12.92 -5.29 4.95
N SER A 331 13.44 -5.21 6.19
CA SER A 331 14.87 -5.10 6.46
C SER A 331 15.61 -6.37 6.09
N GLY A 332 16.70 -6.24 5.33
CA GLY A 332 17.48 -7.37 4.83
C GLY A 332 16.74 -8.25 3.82
N ASN A 333 15.60 -7.81 3.22
CA ASN A 333 14.90 -8.62 2.23
C ASN A 333 15.73 -8.91 0.98
N TRP A 334 16.71 -8.06 0.67
CA TRP A 334 17.69 -8.30 -0.39
C TRP A 334 18.54 -9.56 -0.16
N LEU A 335 18.62 -10.05 1.09
CA LEU A 335 19.31 -11.31 1.42
C LEU A 335 18.55 -12.54 0.91
N ILE A 336 17.23 -12.46 0.76
CA ILE A 336 16.36 -13.59 0.40
C ILE A 336 15.58 -13.38 -0.90
N SER A 337 15.86 -12.29 -1.61
CA SER A 337 15.21 -11.97 -2.88
C SER A 337 16.28 -11.71 -3.92
N SER A 338 16.16 -12.40 -5.07
CA SER A 338 16.95 -12.04 -6.25
C SER A 338 16.56 -10.64 -6.72
N PRO A 339 17.50 -9.86 -7.28
CA PRO A 339 17.23 -8.60 -7.96
C PRO A 339 16.16 -8.70 -9.05
N ASP A 340 16.14 -9.84 -9.74
CA ASP A 340 15.27 -10.10 -10.89
C ASP A 340 13.95 -10.76 -10.48
N ALA A 341 13.79 -11.08 -9.19
CA ALA A 341 12.58 -11.71 -8.70
C ALA A 341 11.44 -10.67 -8.71
N THR A 342 10.37 -11.01 -9.42
CA THR A 342 9.15 -10.21 -9.51
C THR A 342 8.08 -10.77 -8.58
N GLY A 343 7.50 -9.95 -7.73
CA GLY A 343 6.35 -10.33 -6.91
C GLY A 343 6.10 -9.38 -5.75
N PRO A 344 5.01 -9.54 -5.00
CA PRO A 344 4.67 -8.65 -3.90
C PRO A 344 5.71 -8.66 -2.75
N MET A 345 6.47 -9.76 -2.65
CA MET A 345 7.58 -9.90 -1.72
C MET A 345 8.96 -9.66 -2.36
N HIS A 346 9.03 -9.51 -3.68
CA HIS A 346 10.25 -9.58 -4.48
C HIS A 346 10.35 -8.38 -5.44
N GLY A 347 11.37 -7.54 -5.26
CA GLY A 347 11.60 -6.35 -6.08
C GLY A 347 12.31 -5.24 -5.33
N GLU A 348 12.47 -4.10 -6.00
CA GLU A 348 13.01 -2.87 -5.41
C GLU A 348 12.08 -2.37 -4.29
N ARG A 349 12.68 -1.96 -3.17
CA ARG A 349 11.96 -1.46 -2.00
C ARG A 349 12.57 -0.14 -1.59
N GLN A 350 11.73 0.78 -1.16
CA GLN A 350 12.18 2.07 -0.66
C GLN A 350 11.55 2.33 0.71
N ASN A 351 12.40 2.74 1.65
CA ASN A 351 12.02 3.20 2.97
C ASN A 351 11.88 4.71 2.92
N LEU A 352 10.76 5.22 3.42
CA LEU A 352 10.41 6.63 3.31
C LEU A 352 10.77 7.37 4.60
N ILE A 353 11.62 8.38 4.52
CA ILE A 353 11.86 9.34 5.59
C ILE A 353 11.07 10.61 5.27
N LEU A 354 10.08 10.93 6.12
CA LEU A 354 9.49 12.25 6.17
C LEU A 354 10.36 13.12 7.06
N LEU A 355 11.18 13.97 6.44
CA LEU A 355 12.21 14.78 7.09
C LEU A 355 11.64 16.15 7.47
N CYS A 356 11.72 16.51 8.75
CA CYS A 356 11.29 17.82 9.21
C CYS A 356 12.29 18.93 8.81
N PRO A 357 11.83 20.18 8.70
CA PRO A 357 12.68 21.34 8.37
C PRO A 357 13.94 21.51 9.23
N ASP A 358 13.85 21.29 10.54
CA ASP A 358 14.97 21.45 11.47
C ASP A 358 16.11 20.48 11.17
N HIS A 359 15.79 19.20 10.99
CA HIS A 359 16.78 18.20 10.61
C HIS A 359 17.33 18.44 9.20
N ALA A 360 16.49 18.83 8.25
CA ALA A 360 16.93 19.19 6.90
C ALA A 360 17.93 20.36 6.93
N THR A 361 17.72 21.34 7.82
CA THR A 361 18.60 22.49 8.01
C THR A 361 19.98 22.10 8.53
N VAL A 362 20.09 21.09 9.41
CA VAL A 362 21.40 20.58 9.87
C VAL A 362 22.25 20.13 8.69
N PHE A 363 21.68 19.33 7.78
CA PHE A 363 22.39 18.87 6.58
C PHE A 363 22.72 20.01 5.62
N ARG A 364 21.79 20.95 5.42
CA ARG A 364 22.02 22.16 4.60
C ARG A 364 23.21 22.96 5.10
N ASN A 365 23.26 23.24 6.40
CA ASN A 365 24.31 24.07 7.01
C ASN A 365 25.68 23.42 6.89
N ALA A 366 25.74 22.09 6.87
CA ALA A 366 26.95 21.32 6.62
C ALA A 366 27.28 21.12 5.13
N GLY A 367 26.47 21.64 4.21
CA GLY A 367 26.67 21.49 2.77
C GLY A 367 26.46 20.07 2.24
N TRP A 368 25.68 19.24 2.95
CA TRP A 368 25.42 17.87 2.51
C TRP A 368 24.46 17.83 1.33
N SER A 369 24.84 17.09 0.29
CA SER A 369 23.90 16.70 -0.76
C SER A 369 22.91 15.66 -0.23
N LEU A 370 21.73 15.57 -0.87
CA LEU A 370 20.77 14.52 -0.56
C LEU A 370 21.39 13.12 -0.73
N GLN A 371 22.22 12.94 -1.76
CA GLN A 371 22.92 11.68 -2.00
C GLN A 371 23.85 11.31 -0.84
N ARG A 372 24.63 12.26 -0.33
CA ARG A 372 25.51 12.03 0.81
C ARG A 372 24.72 11.58 2.05
N LEU A 373 23.56 12.19 2.31
CA LEU A 373 22.69 11.77 3.41
C LEU A 373 22.23 10.31 3.23
N LYS A 374 21.79 9.93 2.03
CA LYS A 374 21.38 8.55 1.72
C LYS A 374 22.52 7.55 1.91
N GLU A 375 23.73 7.90 1.47
CA GLU A 375 24.94 7.09 1.65
C GLU A 375 25.33 6.95 3.12
N ALA A 376 25.24 8.03 3.90
CA ALA A 376 25.53 8.01 5.34
C ALA A 376 24.53 7.12 6.10
N LEU A 377 23.23 7.23 5.81
CA LEU A 377 22.19 6.37 6.38
C LEU A 377 22.41 4.90 6.01
N TYR A 378 22.74 4.61 4.75
CA TYR A 378 23.06 3.25 4.29
C TYR A 378 24.27 2.67 5.01
N ASN A 379 25.33 3.45 5.17
CA ASN A 379 26.56 3.01 5.84
C ASN A 379 26.35 2.79 7.35
N GLY A 380 25.54 3.65 8.00
CA GLY A 380 25.26 3.56 9.44
C GLY A 380 24.20 2.52 9.83
N SER A 381 23.33 2.12 8.90
CA SER A 381 22.23 1.18 9.12
C SER A 381 22.64 -0.28 8.90
N ARG A 382 23.52 -0.79 9.78
CA ARG A 382 24.01 -2.17 9.76
C ARG A 382 23.56 -2.95 10.99
N MET A 383 23.41 -4.27 10.81
CA MET A 383 23.09 -5.24 11.86
C MET A 383 23.81 -6.55 11.61
N SER A 384 23.94 -7.40 12.64
CA SER A 384 24.49 -8.74 12.45
C SER A 384 23.64 -9.56 11.49
N PHE A 385 24.30 -10.36 10.64
CA PHE A 385 23.64 -11.30 9.72
C PHE A 385 22.63 -12.19 10.45
N ARG A 386 22.99 -12.68 11.65
CA ARG A 386 22.11 -13.43 12.55
C ARG A 386 20.77 -12.73 12.75
N SER A 387 20.81 -11.46 13.15
CA SER A 387 19.62 -10.66 13.47
C SER A 387 18.72 -10.49 12.25
N LEU A 388 19.31 -10.20 11.09
CA LEU A 388 18.55 -10.03 9.84
C LEU A 388 17.92 -11.33 9.33
N MET A 389 18.49 -12.48 9.65
CA MET A 389 18.01 -13.79 9.18
C MET A 389 17.07 -14.52 10.16
N LEU A 390 16.82 -14.01 11.36
CA LEU A 390 16.00 -14.68 12.40
C LEU A 390 14.62 -15.14 11.90
N ALA A 391 13.96 -14.32 11.08
CA ALA A 391 12.62 -14.58 10.56
C ALA A 391 12.61 -14.85 9.05
N LYS A 392 13.73 -15.30 8.48
CA LYS A 392 13.90 -15.48 7.03
C LYS A 392 14.29 -16.91 6.66
N PRO A 393 13.77 -17.45 5.55
CA PRO A 393 14.09 -18.82 5.13
C PRO A 393 15.53 -18.92 4.63
N ARG A 394 16.32 -19.78 5.26
CA ARG A 394 17.71 -20.08 4.88
C ARG A 394 17.85 -20.48 3.41
N GLN A 395 16.95 -21.33 2.91
CA GLN A 395 16.97 -21.78 1.51
C GLN A 395 16.83 -20.62 0.52
N ALA A 396 16.02 -19.60 0.83
CA ALA A 396 15.90 -18.44 -0.05
C ALA A 396 17.20 -17.62 -0.08
N PHE A 397 17.91 -17.53 1.05
CA PHE A 397 19.23 -16.90 1.11
C PHE A 397 20.27 -17.69 0.31
N GLU A 398 20.26 -19.01 0.40
CA GLU A 398 21.14 -19.90 -0.39
C GLU A 398 20.98 -19.68 -1.90
N VAL A 399 19.73 -19.51 -2.36
CA VAL A 399 19.42 -19.24 -3.76
C VAL A 399 19.78 -17.80 -4.15
N ALA A 400 19.43 -16.81 -3.34
CA ALA A 400 19.62 -15.39 -3.68
C ALA A 400 21.09 -14.96 -3.60
N ASN A 401 21.84 -15.50 -2.64
CA ASN A 401 23.21 -15.09 -2.33
C ASN A 401 24.15 -16.30 -2.15
N PRO A 402 24.36 -17.13 -3.19
CA PRO A 402 25.19 -18.34 -3.09
C PRO A 402 26.66 -18.05 -2.76
N HIS A 403 27.14 -16.84 -3.04
CA HIS A 403 28.52 -16.40 -2.74
C HIS A 403 28.70 -15.90 -1.29
N MET A 404 27.60 -15.70 -0.54
CA MET A 404 27.64 -15.19 0.84
C MET A 404 27.40 -16.27 1.90
N GLN A 405 27.45 -17.56 1.54
CA GLN A 405 27.16 -18.66 2.47
C GLN A 405 28.10 -18.72 3.68
N TRP A 406 29.30 -18.18 3.56
CA TRP A 406 30.25 -18.05 4.68
C TRP A 406 29.69 -17.23 5.85
N LEU A 407 28.67 -16.39 5.64
CA LEU A 407 28.01 -15.64 6.72
C LEU A 407 27.34 -16.56 7.76
N TRP A 408 27.00 -17.80 7.41
CA TRP A 408 26.50 -18.79 8.38
C TRP A 408 27.57 -19.22 9.39
N ASP A 409 28.85 -19.19 8.99
CA ASP A 409 29.98 -19.50 9.87
C ASP A 409 30.41 -18.28 10.70
N TYR A 410 30.03 -17.07 10.26
CA TYR A 410 30.33 -15.79 10.92
C TYR A 410 29.05 -14.96 11.14
N PRO A 411 28.09 -15.46 11.94
CA PRO A 411 26.74 -14.88 12.05
C PRO A 411 26.70 -13.48 12.67
N GLU A 412 27.74 -13.09 13.41
CA GLU A 412 27.86 -11.76 14.00
C GLU A 412 28.44 -10.70 13.05
N THR A 413 28.76 -11.07 11.80
CA THR A 413 29.21 -10.12 10.78
C THR A 413 28.16 -9.05 10.52
N GLU A 414 28.54 -7.78 10.67
CA GLU A 414 27.66 -6.66 10.37
C GLU A 414 27.51 -6.43 8.87
N ILE A 415 26.28 -6.52 8.41
CA ILE A 415 25.88 -6.28 7.02
C ILE A 415 24.82 -5.18 6.96
N SER A 416 24.70 -4.54 5.80
CA SER A 416 23.69 -3.49 5.62
C SER A 416 22.28 -4.07 5.69
N MET A 417 21.39 -3.34 6.35
CA MET A 417 19.96 -3.63 6.35
C MET A 417 19.34 -3.45 4.96
N PHE A 418 19.98 -2.66 4.10
CA PHE A 418 19.48 -2.26 2.78
C PHE A 418 20.44 -2.70 1.69
N ARG A 419 19.96 -2.71 0.45
CA ARG A 419 20.78 -3.15 -0.69
C ARG A 419 21.75 -2.07 -1.14
N ASN A 420 21.31 -0.81 -1.11
CA ASN A 420 22.09 0.35 -1.50
C ASN A 420 21.47 1.63 -0.87
N SER A 421 22.10 2.78 -1.12
CA SER A 421 21.62 4.09 -0.64
C SER A 421 20.30 4.55 -1.28
N GLU A 422 19.95 4.06 -2.47
CA GLU A 422 18.71 4.42 -3.18
C GLU A 422 17.46 3.78 -2.58
N ASP A 423 17.63 2.83 -1.65
CA ASP A 423 16.56 2.26 -0.83
C ASP A 423 16.01 3.27 0.19
N PHE A 424 16.62 4.45 0.34
CA PHE A 424 16.03 5.56 1.10
C PHE A 424 15.32 6.53 0.16
N ASP A 425 14.14 6.96 0.55
CA ASP A 425 13.37 7.98 -0.12
C ASP A 425 13.08 9.09 0.89
N ILE A 426 13.50 10.32 0.61
CA ILE A 426 13.51 11.40 1.61
C ILE A 426 12.60 12.52 1.09
N PHE A 427 11.59 12.87 1.89
CA PHE A 427 10.58 13.85 1.56
C PHE A 427 10.48 14.90 2.66
N VAL A 428 10.72 16.18 2.34
CA VAL A 428 10.72 17.26 3.34
C VAL A 428 9.29 17.71 3.60
N VAL A 429 8.84 17.62 4.85
CA VAL A 429 7.48 17.94 5.29
C VAL A 429 7.46 18.22 6.78
N GLY A 430 6.47 18.97 7.25
CA GLY A 430 6.29 19.24 8.66
C GLY A 430 6.63 20.67 9.03
N ALA A 431 6.65 20.92 10.33
CA ALA A 431 7.00 22.21 10.94
C ALA A 431 8.31 22.10 11.72
N ASP A 432 8.73 23.25 12.25
CA ASP A 432 9.95 23.42 13.04
C ASP A 432 9.81 22.69 14.38
N ALA A 433 10.42 21.51 14.44
CA ALA A 433 10.80 20.74 15.61
C ALA A 433 11.56 19.52 15.08
N GLY A 434 12.67 19.14 15.71
CA GLY A 434 13.44 17.92 15.38
C GLY A 434 12.71 16.59 15.63
N ARG A 435 11.60 16.37 14.91
CA ARG A 435 10.81 15.14 14.87
C ARG A 435 10.52 14.76 13.42
N SER A 436 11.34 13.88 12.87
CA SER A 436 11.13 13.27 11.55
C SER A 436 10.47 11.90 11.70
N LEU A 437 10.04 11.29 10.60
CA LEU A 437 9.40 9.97 10.62
C LEU A 437 10.10 9.01 9.65
N TYR A 438 10.43 7.82 10.13
CA TYR A 438 10.95 6.72 9.33
C TYR A 438 9.86 5.68 9.08
N HIS A 439 9.43 5.58 7.82
CA HIS A 439 8.49 4.58 7.35
C HIS A 439 9.24 3.40 6.73
N PHE A 440 9.21 2.25 7.39
CA PHE A 440 10.03 1.09 7.06
C PHE A 440 9.33 0.08 6.17
N GLY A 441 10.13 -0.63 5.37
CA GLY A 441 9.71 -1.78 4.58
C GLY A 441 8.77 -1.46 3.41
N GLY A 442 8.79 -0.22 2.92
CA GLY A 442 7.95 0.23 1.83
C GLY A 442 8.14 -0.53 0.52
N THR A 443 7.14 -0.44 -0.35
CA THR A 443 7.26 -0.80 -1.77
C THR A 443 8.20 0.19 -2.48
N LEU A 444 8.45 -0.02 -3.77
CA LEU A 444 9.03 1.03 -4.61
C LEU A 444 8.12 2.28 -4.59
N SER A 445 8.71 3.48 -4.48
CA SER A 445 7.95 4.73 -4.57
C SER A 445 7.61 5.04 -6.02
N ILE A 446 6.33 4.96 -6.39
CA ILE A 446 5.88 5.23 -7.76
C ILE A 446 5.42 6.67 -7.89
N SER A 447 6.05 7.43 -8.79
CA SER A 447 5.70 8.82 -9.09
C SER A 447 4.96 8.96 -10.41
N ARG A 448 3.96 9.84 -10.47
CA ARG A 448 3.20 10.21 -11.66
C ARG A 448 2.94 11.72 -11.69
N GLN A 449 3.06 12.31 -12.87
CA GLN A 449 2.71 13.72 -13.07
C GLN A 449 1.19 13.91 -13.09
N VAL A 450 0.72 14.94 -12.38
CA VAL A 450 -0.67 15.37 -12.40
C VAL A 450 -0.99 16.04 -13.73
N LYS A 451 -2.02 15.53 -14.42
CA LYS A 451 -2.52 16.11 -15.68
C LYS A 451 -3.66 17.07 -15.35
N ARG A 452 -3.50 18.35 -15.69
CA ARG A 452 -4.59 19.33 -15.56
C ARG A 452 -5.61 19.14 -16.69
N PRO A 453 -6.91 19.33 -16.42
CA PRO A 453 -7.89 19.54 -17.47
C PRO A 453 -7.44 20.71 -18.35
N ARG A 454 -7.57 20.57 -19.68
CA ARG A 454 -7.31 21.65 -20.63
C ARG A 454 -8.43 22.68 -20.62
#